data_AF-X1AZI2-F1
#
_entry.id   AF-X1AZI2-F1
#
_cell.length_a   1.000
_cell.length_b   1.000
_cell.length_c   1.000
_cell.angle_alpha   90.00
_cell.angle_beta   90.00
_cell.angle_gamma   90.00
#
_symmetry.space_group_name_H-M   'P 1'
#
loop_
_entity.id
_entity.type
_entity.pdbx_description
1 polymer ?
#
loop_
_entity_poly.entity_id
_entity_poly.type
_entity_poly.pdbx_seq_one_letter_code
_entity_poly.pdbx_strand_id
1 'polypeptide(L)'
;FNGDLSDLMHYARTTALPGDITEVIKKLCSALEQSADLSNTGKQNWLTQCAKQKALWSAFKQERFDSAPLPDAAWQQPVLGQPAAIKIVADFAKSIDAAKYFDAGDVQANGFQIVEDDRTGDTYTETGASYMGFAVSGLLASAFAENPR
;
A
#
# COMPACT_ATOMS: atom_id res chain seq x y z
N PHE A 1 9.88 15.73 -5.11
CA PHE A 1 10.42 15.31 -3.77
C PHE A 1 10.34 16.55 -2.88
N ASN A 2 10.05 16.46 -1.57
CA ASN A 2 9.83 17.62 -0.68
C ASN A 2 11.03 18.61 -0.52
N GLY A 3 12.07 18.49 -1.35
CA GLY A 3 13.14 19.48 -1.49
C GLY A 3 12.87 20.56 -2.55
N ASP A 4 11.91 20.37 -3.47
CA ASP A 4 11.53 21.41 -4.43
C ASP A 4 10.35 22.24 -3.89
N LEU A 5 10.57 23.56 -3.77
CA LEU A 5 9.56 24.49 -3.26
C LEU A 5 8.34 24.61 -4.18
N SER A 6 8.49 24.36 -5.47
CA SER A 6 7.39 24.38 -6.44
C SER A 6 6.47 23.16 -6.29
N ASP A 7 7.03 21.97 -6.07
CA ASP A 7 6.28 20.75 -5.73
C ASP A 7 5.53 20.91 -4.41
N LEU A 8 6.18 21.51 -3.40
CA LEU A 8 5.64 21.68 -2.05
C LEU A 8 4.35 22.51 -2.01
N MET A 9 4.15 23.42 -2.97
CA MET A 9 3.01 24.33 -3.01
C MET A 9 1.97 23.95 -4.07
N HIS A 10 2.06 22.73 -4.63
CA HIS A 10 1.15 22.27 -5.68
C HIS A 10 -0.33 22.25 -5.24
N TYR A 11 -0.60 21.89 -3.97
CA TYR A 11 -1.96 21.86 -3.43
C TYR A 11 -2.33 23.16 -2.72
N ALA A 12 -3.59 23.59 -2.89
CA ALA A 12 -4.12 24.77 -2.20
C ALA A 12 -4.22 24.53 -0.68
N ARG A 13 -4.02 25.60 0.11
CA ARG A 13 -4.06 25.60 1.59
C ARG A 13 -3.01 24.70 2.26
N THR A 14 -1.84 24.57 1.65
CA THR A 14 -0.73 23.78 2.19
C THR A 14 0.03 24.58 3.27
N THR A 15 0.22 23.97 4.43
CA THR A 15 1.25 24.39 5.40
C THR A 15 2.52 23.62 5.07
N ALA A 16 3.42 24.26 4.33
CA ALA A 16 4.64 23.60 3.86
C ALA A 16 5.62 23.36 5.02
N LEU A 17 6.10 22.12 5.15
CA LEU A 17 7.13 21.72 6.10
C LEU A 17 8.35 21.15 5.33
N PRO A 18 9.17 22.02 4.72
CA PRO A 18 10.32 21.58 3.93
C PRO A 18 11.43 21.01 4.81
N GLY A 19 12.18 20.05 4.29
CA GLY A 19 13.36 19.47 4.94
C GLY A 19 13.37 17.95 4.92
N ASP A 20 14.32 17.38 5.66
CA ASP A 20 14.37 15.94 5.89
C ASP A 20 13.10 15.44 6.60
N ILE A 21 12.47 14.40 6.05
CA ILE A 21 11.19 13.89 6.56
C ILE A 21 11.29 13.41 8.01
N THR A 22 12.42 12.81 8.39
CA THR A 22 12.62 12.28 9.75
C THR A 22 12.70 13.43 10.75
N GLU A 23 13.50 14.45 10.45
CA GLU A 23 13.64 15.62 11.31
C GLU A 23 12.37 16.48 11.39
N VAL A 24 11.64 16.62 10.28
CA VAL A 24 10.35 17.31 10.25
C VAL A 24 9.31 16.59 11.12
N ILE A 25 9.18 15.26 10.98
CA ILE A 25 8.23 14.46 11.78
C ILE A 25 8.57 14.55 13.27
N LYS A 26 9.85 14.42 13.67
CA LYS A 26 10.26 14.55 15.08
C LYS A 26 9.82 15.87 15.69
N LYS A 27 10.08 16.99 15.01
CA LYS A 27 9.71 18.33 15.49
C LYS A 27 8.19 18.50 15.56
N LEU A 28 7.47 17.99 14.55
CA LEU A 28 6.02 18.04 14.53
C LEU A 28 5.41 17.24 15.68
N CYS A 29 5.87 16.01 15.92
CA CYS A 29 5.43 15.19 17.06
C CYS A 29 5.65 15.92 18.39
N SER A 30 6.85 16.47 18.61
CA SER A 30 7.17 17.21 19.84
C SER A 30 6.25 18.42 20.05
N ALA A 31 5.96 19.19 18.99
CA ALA A 31 5.03 20.32 19.06
C ALA A 31 3.59 19.86 19.36
N LEU A 32 3.15 18.75 18.74
CA LEU A 32 1.81 18.20 18.97
C LEU A 32 1.65 17.72 20.42
N GLU A 33 2.63 17.02 20.97
CA GLU A 33 2.62 16.56 22.37
C GLU A 33 2.48 17.71 23.38
N GLN A 34 3.16 18.83 23.13
CA GLN A 34 3.06 20.03 23.97
C GLN A 34 1.68 20.70 23.90
N SER A 35 0.98 20.52 22.78
CA SER A 35 -0.34 21.11 22.51
C SER A 35 -1.51 20.12 22.69
N ALA A 36 -1.22 18.89 23.13
CA ALA A 36 -2.18 17.78 23.05
C ALA A 36 -3.31 17.92 24.07
N ASP A 37 -4.47 18.38 23.62
CA ASP A 37 -5.73 18.16 24.33
C ASP A 37 -6.29 16.77 23.99
N LEU A 38 -5.95 15.78 24.83
CA LEU A 38 -6.44 14.40 24.72
C LEU A 38 -7.95 14.28 24.93
N SER A 39 -8.61 15.31 25.49
CA SER A 39 -10.05 15.35 25.75
C SER A 39 -10.87 15.89 24.57
N ASN A 40 -10.23 16.19 23.44
CA ASN A 40 -10.92 16.70 22.25
C ASN A 40 -11.92 15.66 21.69
N THR A 41 -13.19 15.84 22.05
CA THR A 41 -14.31 14.98 21.63
C THR A 41 -14.45 14.88 20.10
N GLY A 42 -14.12 15.94 19.37
CA GLY A 42 -14.14 15.95 17.90
C GLY A 42 -13.13 14.95 17.31
N LYS A 43 -11.90 14.95 17.82
CA LYS A 43 -10.85 14.00 17.42
C LYS A 43 -11.24 12.56 17.73
N GLN A 44 -11.79 12.31 18.92
CA GLN A 44 -12.21 10.96 19.34
C GLN A 44 -13.36 10.43 18.45
N ASN A 45 -14.33 11.28 18.14
CA ASN A 45 -15.43 10.94 17.24
C ASN A 45 -14.91 10.61 15.83
N TRP A 46 -13.98 11.41 15.31
CA TRP A 46 -13.38 11.16 13.99
C TRP A 46 -12.60 9.84 13.95
N LEU A 47 -11.77 9.55 14.97
CA LEU A 47 -11.06 8.28 15.08
C LEU A 47 -12.01 7.08 15.11
N THR A 48 -13.13 7.21 15.81
CA THR A 48 -14.18 6.17 15.84
C THR A 48 -14.79 5.95 14.45
N GLN A 49 -15.03 7.03 13.69
CA GLN A 49 -15.52 6.92 12.31
C GLN A 49 -14.49 6.26 11.38
N CYS A 50 -13.20 6.64 11.49
CA CYS A 50 -12.14 6.00 10.72
C CYS A 50 -12.02 4.50 11.03
N ALA A 51 -12.10 4.11 12.31
CA ALA A 51 -12.09 2.71 12.70
C ALA A 51 -13.27 1.93 12.09
N LYS A 52 -14.46 2.52 12.08
CA LYS A 52 -15.64 1.94 11.42
C LYS A 52 -15.41 1.74 9.92
N GLN A 53 -14.88 2.74 9.22
CA GLN A 53 -14.59 2.61 7.77
C GLN A 53 -13.51 1.56 7.50
N LYS A 54 -12.46 1.49 8.32
CA LYS A 54 -11.44 0.45 8.22
C LYS A 54 -12.04 -0.95 8.39
N ALA A 55 -12.93 -1.13 9.37
CA ALA A 55 -13.61 -2.41 9.59
C ALA A 55 -14.49 -2.82 8.39
N LEU A 56 -15.24 -1.87 7.81
CA LEU A 56 -16.03 -2.12 6.60
C LEU A 56 -15.15 -2.53 5.42
N TRP A 57 -14.01 -1.86 5.23
CA TRP A 57 -13.04 -2.23 4.19
C TRP A 57 -12.45 -3.62 4.41
N SER A 58 -12.04 -3.94 5.64
CA SER A 58 -11.52 -5.27 5.98
C SER A 58 -12.54 -6.38 5.71
N ALA A 59 -13.81 -6.19 6.08
CA ALA A 59 -14.87 -7.15 5.79
C ALA A 59 -15.10 -7.31 4.27
N PHE A 60 -15.17 -6.20 3.54
CA PHE A 60 -15.34 -6.22 2.09
C PHE A 60 -14.21 -6.98 1.38
N LYS A 61 -12.95 -6.76 1.79
CA LYS A 61 -11.81 -7.51 1.27
C LYS A 61 -11.92 -9.01 1.55
N GLN A 62 -12.30 -9.36 2.78
CA GLN A 62 -12.43 -10.76 3.20
C GLN A 62 -13.44 -11.53 2.34
N GLU A 63 -14.61 -10.94 2.05
CA GLU A 63 -15.60 -11.53 1.13
C GLU A 63 -15.02 -11.84 -0.27
N ARG A 64 -14.10 -11.00 -0.76
CA ARG A 64 -13.43 -11.21 -2.06
C ARG A 64 -12.33 -12.27 -2.01
N PHE A 65 -11.67 -12.42 -0.86
CA PHE A 65 -10.69 -13.49 -0.65
C PHE A 65 -11.36 -14.86 -0.57
N ASP A 66 -12.52 -14.92 0.10
CA ASP A 66 -13.28 -16.15 0.34
C ASP A 66 -14.24 -16.50 -0.82
N SER A 67 -14.25 -15.69 -1.88
CA SER A 67 -15.09 -15.93 -3.05
C SER A 67 -14.70 -17.26 -3.73
N ALA A 68 -15.70 -18.10 -3.99
CA ALA A 68 -15.49 -19.38 -4.66
C ALA A 68 -14.90 -19.19 -6.08
N PRO A 69 -14.09 -20.14 -6.58
CA PRO A 69 -13.61 -20.14 -7.95
C PRO A 69 -14.75 -20.01 -8.97
N LEU A 70 -14.53 -19.25 -10.03
CA LEU A 70 -15.49 -18.94 -11.08
C LEU A 70 -15.21 -19.80 -12.32
N PRO A 71 -16.23 -20.30 -13.03
CA PRO A 71 -16.02 -21.05 -14.26
C PRO A 71 -15.37 -20.17 -15.32
N ASP A 72 -14.30 -20.67 -15.95
CA ASP A 72 -13.58 -19.95 -16.99
C ASP A 72 -13.58 -20.76 -18.30
N ALA A 73 -13.96 -20.10 -19.39
CA ALA A 73 -14.10 -20.74 -20.70
C ALA A 73 -12.75 -21.06 -21.36
N ALA A 74 -11.70 -20.29 -21.08
CA ALA A 74 -10.37 -20.51 -21.62
C ALA A 74 -9.68 -21.69 -20.92
N TRP A 75 -9.85 -21.79 -19.59
CA TRP A 75 -9.24 -22.84 -18.78
C TRP A 75 -10.09 -24.11 -18.64
N GLN A 76 -11.36 -24.06 -19.06
CA GLN A 76 -12.34 -25.16 -18.98
C GLN A 76 -12.50 -25.75 -17.57
N GLN A 77 -12.20 -24.94 -16.54
CA GLN A 77 -12.29 -25.30 -15.14
C GLN A 77 -12.55 -24.05 -14.30
N PRO A 78 -13.02 -24.20 -13.05
CA PRO A 78 -13.12 -23.07 -12.14
C PRO A 78 -11.74 -22.49 -11.79
N VAL A 79 -11.60 -21.16 -11.86
CA VAL A 79 -10.37 -20.43 -11.54
C VAL A 79 -10.61 -19.39 -10.45
N LEU A 80 -9.55 -19.02 -9.73
CA LEU A 80 -9.62 -18.00 -8.70
C LEU A 80 -9.84 -16.61 -9.32
N GLY A 81 -10.66 -15.78 -8.66
CA GLY A 81 -10.69 -14.35 -8.93
C GLY A 81 -9.36 -13.71 -8.52
N GLN A 82 -8.99 -12.61 -9.20
CA GLN A 82 -7.71 -11.93 -8.94
C GLN A 82 -7.49 -11.58 -7.45
N PRO A 83 -8.47 -11.05 -6.68
CA PRO A 83 -8.24 -10.76 -5.26
C PRO A 83 -7.86 -11.99 -4.43
N ALA A 84 -8.54 -13.13 -4.64
CA ALA A 84 -8.23 -14.37 -3.95
C ALA A 84 -6.84 -14.91 -4.34
N ALA A 85 -6.52 -14.91 -5.64
CA ALA A 85 -5.22 -15.35 -6.14
C ALA A 85 -4.06 -14.49 -5.59
N ILE A 86 -4.19 -13.16 -5.66
CA ILE A 86 -3.17 -12.23 -5.15
C ILE A 86 -3.03 -12.39 -3.64
N LYS A 87 -4.12 -12.53 -2.88
CA LYS A 87 -4.04 -12.70 -1.42
C LYS A 87 -3.27 -13.96 -1.04
N ILE A 88 -3.53 -15.09 -1.69
CA ILE A 88 -2.80 -16.35 -1.47
C ILE A 88 -1.29 -16.15 -1.70
N VAL A 89 -0.92 -15.52 -2.82
CA VAL A 89 0.50 -15.28 -3.15
C VAL A 89 1.13 -14.28 -2.18
N ALA A 90 0.42 -13.22 -1.81
CA ALA A 90 0.90 -12.21 -0.88
C ALA A 90 1.12 -12.77 0.52
N ASP A 91 0.20 -13.61 1.02
CA ASP A 91 0.35 -14.30 2.30
C ASP A 91 1.51 -15.28 2.28
N PHE A 92 1.67 -16.03 1.18
CA PHE A 92 2.79 -16.94 1.02
C PHE A 92 4.11 -16.16 1.01
N ALA A 93 4.21 -15.09 0.21
CA ALA A 93 5.39 -14.24 0.17
C ALA A 93 5.73 -13.68 1.57
N LYS A 94 4.72 -13.19 2.31
CA LYS A 94 4.88 -12.75 3.70
C LYS A 94 5.41 -13.86 4.61
N SER A 95 4.89 -15.08 4.48
CA SER A 95 5.30 -16.23 5.32
C SER A 95 6.76 -16.64 5.13
N ILE A 96 7.33 -16.37 3.95
CA ILE A 96 8.74 -16.62 3.61
C ILE A 96 9.57 -15.34 3.58
N ASP A 97 9.00 -14.22 4.01
CA ASP A 97 9.68 -12.92 4.08
C ASP A 97 10.15 -12.43 2.69
N ALA A 98 9.44 -12.76 1.61
CA ALA A 98 9.79 -12.39 0.23
C ALA A 98 9.17 -11.05 -0.20
N ALA A 99 9.91 -10.32 -1.04
CA ALA A 99 9.41 -9.15 -1.74
C ALA A 99 8.43 -9.53 -2.86
N LYS A 100 7.45 -8.67 -3.10
CA LYS A 100 6.39 -8.87 -4.10
C LYS A 100 6.57 -7.86 -5.23
N TYR A 101 6.56 -8.31 -6.49
CA TYR A 101 6.66 -7.43 -7.65
C TYR A 101 5.34 -7.43 -8.43
N PHE A 102 4.78 -6.25 -8.66
CA PHE A 102 3.56 -6.07 -9.45
C PHE A 102 3.85 -5.32 -10.73
N ASP A 103 3.33 -5.84 -11.84
CA ASP A 103 3.36 -5.20 -13.14
C ASP A 103 2.11 -4.35 -13.36
N ALA A 104 2.19 -3.35 -14.24
CA ALA A 104 1.09 -2.44 -14.50
C ALA A 104 -0.15 -3.19 -15.06
N GLY A 105 -1.33 -2.88 -14.52
CA GLY A 105 -2.61 -3.46 -14.94
C GLY A 105 -3.52 -3.84 -13.77
N ASP A 106 -4.56 -4.62 -14.05
CA ASP A 106 -5.56 -5.01 -13.05
C ASP A 106 -4.94 -5.72 -11.83
N VAL A 107 -3.87 -6.48 -12.05
CA VAL A 107 -3.14 -7.17 -10.98
C VAL A 107 -2.51 -6.20 -9.99
N GLN A 108 -1.96 -5.07 -10.47
CA GLN A 108 -1.44 -4.00 -9.62
C GLN A 108 -2.56 -3.20 -8.98
N ALA A 109 -3.62 -2.88 -9.73
CA ALA A 109 -4.75 -2.13 -9.18
C ALA A 109 -5.44 -2.89 -8.03
N ASN A 110 -5.62 -4.21 -8.17
CA ASN A 110 -6.07 -5.07 -7.10
C ASN A 110 -5.01 -5.19 -6.00
N GLY A 111 -3.73 -5.33 -6.36
CA GLY A 111 -2.60 -5.35 -5.43
C GLY A 111 -2.59 -4.16 -4.47
N PHE A 112 -2.71 -2.93 -4.98
CA PHE A 112 -2.78 -1.70 -4.19
C PHE A 112 -3.92 -1.68 -3.17
N GLN A 113 -5.01 -2.39 -3.45
CA GLN A 113 -6.18 -2.41 -2.58
C GLN A 113 -6.01 -3.46 -1.46
N ILE A 114 -5.39 -4.60 -1.75
CA ILE A 114 -5.50 -5.79 -0.89
C ILE A 114 -4.21 -6.22 -0.22
N VAL A 115 -3.04 -5.87 -0.78
CA VAL A 115 -1.74 -6.24 -0.21
C VAL A 115 -1.47 -5.39 1.02
N GLU A 116 -1.04 -6.06 2.09
CA GLU A 116 -0.70 -5.44 3.37
C GLU A 116 0.78 -5.71 3.67
N ASP A 117 1.57 -4.65 3.64
CA ASP A 117 3.01 -4.68 3.90
C ASP A 117 3.30 -4.18 5.33
N ASP A 118 4.27 -4.81 5.99
CA ASP A 118 4.67 -4.45 7.35
C ASP A 118 5.87 -3.49 7.36
N ARG A 119 6.65 -3.45 6.27
CA ARG A 119 7.83 -2.59 6.13
C ARG A 119 8.06 -2.16 4.68
N THR A 120 8.87 -1.11 4.54
CA THR A 120 9.37 -0.67 3.23
C THR A 120 10.16 -1.79 2.56
N GLY A 121 9.94 -1.99 1.26
CA GLY A 121 10.60 -3.03 0.47
C GLY A 121 9.85 -4.38 0.45
N ASP A 122 8.69 -4.49 1.09
CA ASP A 122 7.88 -5.72 0.97
C ASP A 122 7.18 -5.82 -0.40
N THR A 123 6.92 -4.69 -1.07
CA THR A 123 6.30 -4.64 -2.40
C THR A 123 6.97 -3.59 -3.31
N TYR A 124 7.15 -3.96 -4.57
CA TYR A 124 7.68 -3.11 -5.64
C TYR A 124 6.74 -3.08 -6.83
N THR A 125 6.61 -1.89 -7.42
CA THR A 125 5.94 -1.68 -8.69
C THR A 125 6.43 -0.36 -9.29
N GLU A 126 6.08 -0.09 -10.53
CA GLU A 126 6.44 1.15 -11.23
C GLU A 126 5.79 2.42 -10.63
N THR A 127 4.83 2.24 -9.72
CA THR A 127 4.23 3.27 -8.84
C THR A 127 3.42 4.35 -9.58
N GLY A 128 2.90 4.05 -10.78
CA GLY A 128 1.92 4.87 -11.50
C GLY A 128 2.38 5.45 -12.84
N ALA A 129 3.63 5.21 -13.25
CA ALA A 129 4.12 5.42 -14.61
C ALA A 129 3.49 4.46 -15.65
N SER A 130 2.80 3.40 -15.21
CA SER A 130 2.10 2.41 -16.04
C SER A 130 2.99 1.62 -17.00
N TYR A 131 4.25 1.36 -16.61
CA TYR A 131 5.18 0.56 -17.41
C TYR A 131 4.92 -0.94 -17.27
N MET A 132 4.33 -1.52 -18.31
CA MET A 132 4.23 -2.97 -18.48
C MET A 132 5.62 -3.57 -18.71
N GLY A 133 5.97 -4.62 -17.97
CA GLY A 133 7.29 -5.28 -17.97
C GLY A 133 8.18 -4.91 -16.79
N PHE A 134 7.71 -4.04 -15.87
CA PHE A 134 8.47 -3.65 -14.69
C PHE A 134 8.79 -4.85 -13.79
N ALA A 135 7.79 -5.69 -13.50
CA ALA A 135 7.94 -6.76 -12.52
C ALA A 135 9.01 -7.78 -12.94
N VAL A 136 9.03 -8.17 -14.22
CA VAL A 136 10.02 -9.11 -14.76
C VAL A 136 11.42 -8.52 -14.70
N SER A 137 11.57 -7.25 -15.07
CA SER A 137 12.86 -6.54 -14.99
C SER A 137 13.34 -6.41 -13.54
N GLY A 138 12.43 -6.12 -12.61
CA GLY A 138 12.71 -6.05 -11.18
C GLY A 138 13.17 -7.39 -10.60
N LEU A 139 12.53 -8.50 -10.99
CA LEU A 139 12.96 -9.85 -10.61
C LEU A 139 14.37 -10.17 -11.13
N LEU A 140 14.68 -9.81 -12.38
CA LEU A 140 16.02 -10.00 -12.93
C LEU A 140 17.06 -9.17 -12.18
N ALA A 141 16.76 -7.90 -11.89
CA ALA A 141 17.65 -7.03 -11.12
C ALA A 141 17.87 -7.58 -9.70
N SER A 142 16.82 -8.07 -9.06
CA SER A 142 16.88 -8.71 -7.74
C SER A 142 17.81 -9.92 -7.75
N ALA A 143 17.79 -10.75 -8.81
CA ALA A 143 18.70 -11.89 -8.92
C ALA A 143 20.20 -11.51 -8.92
N PHE A 144 20.56 -10.26 -9.26
CA PHE A 144 21.94 -9.76 -9.25
C PHE A 144 22.28 -8.87 -8.05
N ALA A 145 21.30 -8.51 -7.22
CA ALA A 145 21.54 -7.62 -6.09
C ALA A 145 22.27 -8.35 -4.95
N GLU A 146 23.20 -7.67 -4.28
CA GLU A 146 23.92 -8.22 -3.11
C GLU A 146 22.98 -8.46 -1.92
N ASN A 147 21.96 -7.60 -1.78
CA ASN A 147 20.90 -7.73 -0.79
C ASN A 147 19.55 -7.72 -1.53
N PRO A 148 19.16 -8.87 -2.11
CA PRO A 148 17.97 -8.96 -2.93
C PRO A 148 16.74 -8.97 -2.05
N ARG A 149 16.19 -7.80 -1.78
CA ARG A 149 14.87 -7.61 -1.17
C ARG A 149 14.22 -6.35 -1.68
#